data_AF-A0A7C4JR27-F1
#
_entry.id   AF-A0A7C4JR27-F1
#
_cell.length_a   1.000
_cell.length_b   1.000
_cell.length_c   1.000
_cell.angle_alpha   90.00
_cell.angle_beta   90.00
_cell.angle_gamma   90.00
#
_symmetry.space_group_name_H-M   'P 1'
#
loop_
_entity.id
_entity.type
_entity.pdbx_description
1 polymer ?
#
loop_
_entity_poly.entity_id
_entity_poly.type
_entity_poly.pdbx_seq_one_letter_code
_entity_poly.pdbx_strand_id
1 'polypeptide(L)'
;MVYYIRAKSYYRYALDLFKDFSKIKGNPSELQKKAKEIFNLGLKAVWALSYVFPPEKPPEFEELWRKTVESLDPDDVVKLEKIKNVIFSEKPEEEKITENIRLFLEIIKKVLQPIL
;
A
#
# COMPACT_ATOMS: atom_id res chain seq x y z
N MET A 1 -18.65 6.90 9.02
CA MET A 1 -19.18 5.72 8.30
C MET A 1 -18.67 5.65 6.85
N VAL A 2 -18.81 6.70 6.03
CA VAL A 2 -18.35 6.72 4.62
C VAL A 2 -16.83 6.56 4.45
N TYR A 3 -16.03 7.16 5.33
CA TYR A 3 -14.56 7.08 5.28
C TYR A 3 -14.02 5.67 5.59
N TYR A 4 -14.64 4.93 6.52
CA TYR A 4 -14.33 3.52 6.77
C TYR A 4 -14.61 2.63 5.55
N ILE A 5 -15.72 2.89 4.84
CA ILE A 5 -16.04 2.17 3.60
C ILE A 5 -14.96 2.44 2.55
N ARG A 6 -14.51 3.69 2.40
CA ARG A 6 -13.45 4.06 1.46
C ARG A 6 -12.12 3.37 1.79
N ALA A 7 -11.72 3.38 3.06
CA ALA A 7 -10.50 2.70 3.52
C ALA A 7 -10.56 1.19 3.23
N LYS A 8 -11.68 0.53 3.58
CA LYS A 8 -11.91 -0.91 3.27
C LYS A 8 -11.85 -1.19 1.77
N SER A 9 -12.47 -0.35 0.95
CA SER A 9 -12.50 -0.53 -0.50
C SER A 9 -11.11 -0.44 -1.12
N TYR A 10 -10.29 0.54 -0.72
CA TYR A 10 -8.91 0.64 -1.20
C TYR A 10 -8.07 -0.57 -0.77
N TYR A 11 -8.18 -0.99 0.49
CA TYR A 11 -7.44 -2.15 0.97
C TYR A 11 -7.88 -3.45 0.29
N ARG A 12 -9.19 -3.65 0.10
CA ARG A 12 -9.72 -4.81 -0.63
C ARG A 12 -9.23 -4.84 -2.08
N TYR A 13 -9.23 -3.68 -2.74
CA TYR A 13 -8.73 -3.60 -4.12
C TYR A 13 -7.23 -3.91 -4.19
N ALA A 14 -6.44 -3.44 -3.23
CA ALA A 14 -5.03 -3.78 -3.11
C ALA A 14 -4.82 -5.30 -2.93
N LEU A 15 -5.65 -5.97 -2.11
CA LEU A 15 -5.61 -7.42 -1.95
C LEU A 15 -6.00 -8.18 -3.22
N ASP A 16 -7.02 -7.71 -3.93
CA ASP A 16 -7.46 -8.36 -5.17
C ASP A 16 -6.39 -8.24 -6.26
N LEU A 17 -5.73 -7.10 -6.39
CA LEU A 17 -4.56 -6.93 -7.26
C LEU A 17 -3.38 -7.82 -6.85
N PHE A 18 -3.17 -8.04 -5.55
CA PHE A 18 -2.10 -8.92 -5.06
C PHE A 18 -2.36 -10.39 -5.42
N LYS A 19 -3.61 -10.86 -5.41
CA LYS A 19 -3.96 -12.23 -5.84
C LYS A 19 -3.56 -12.50 -7.29
N ASP A 20 -3.62 -11.46 -8.13
CA ASP A 20 -3.24 -11.52 -9.53
C ASP A 20 -1.73 -11.54 -9.77
N PHE A 21 -0.87 -11.36 -8.75
CA PHE A 21 0.60 -11.42 -8.93
C PHE A 21 1.05 -12.74 -9.55
N SER A 22 0.40 -13.84 -9.15
CA SER A 22 0.67 -15.19 -9.68
C SER A 22 0.50 -15.28 -11.20
N LYS A 23 -0.31 -14.40 -11.82
CA LYS A 23 -0.59 -14.35 -13.26
C LYS A 23 0.46 -13.57 -14.05
N ILE A 24 1.32 -12.79 -13.38
CA ILE A 24 2.30 -11.87 -13.98
C ILE A 24 3.73 -12.43 -13.89
N LYS A 25 3.85 -13.71 -13.52
CA LYS A 25 5.13 -14.40 -13.31
C LYS A 25 5.99 -14.37 -14.59
N GLY A 26 7.26 -13.98 -14.48
CA GLY A 26 8.19 -13.89 -15.60
C GLY A 26 8.28 -12.51 -16.27
N ASN A 27 7.55 -11.50 -15.76
CA ASN A 27 7.68 -10.12 -16.17
C ASN A 27 7.94 -9.18 -14.97
N PRO A 28 9.21 -9.00 -14.55
CA PRO A 28 9.56 -8.22 -13.37
C PRO A 28 9.14 -6.74 -13.46
N SER A 29 9.14 -6.17 -14.67
CA SER A 29 8.76 -4.77 -14.92
C SER A 29 7.27 -4.54 -14.70
N GLU A 30 6.44 -5.45 -15.21
CA GLU A 30 4.99 -5.39 -15.03
C GLU A 30 4.59 -5.69 -13.58
N LEU A 31 5.27 -6.66 -12.95
CA LEU A 31 5.12 -6.96 -11.54
C LEU A 31 5.47 -5.74 -10.67
N GLN A 32 6.54 -5.03 -10.99
CA GLN A 32 6.92 -3.79 -10.30
C GLN A 32 5.86 -2.68 -10.48
N LYS A 33 5.31 -2.51 -11.69
CA LYS A 33 4.23 -1.53 -11.93
C LYS A 33 3.00 -1.83 -11.06
N LYS A 34 2.57 -3.09 -11.03
CA LYS A 34 1.47 -3.52 -10.15
C LYS A 34 1.80 -3.36 -8.67
N ALA A 35 3.03 -3.65 -8.27
CA ALA A 35 3.49 -3.42 -6.90
C ALA A 35 3.39 -1.95 -6.51
N LYS A 36 3.81 -1.02 -7.36
CA LYS A 36 3.67 0.44 -7.15
C LYS A 36 2.20 0.84 -7.03
N GLU A 37 1.31 0.25 -7.83
CA GLU A 37 -0.14 0.49 -7.75
C GLU A 37 -0.72 0.02 -6.40
N ILE A 38 -0.42 -1.22 -6.00
CA ILE A 38 -0.85 -1.79 -4.72
C ILE A 38 -0.33 -0.95 -3.55
N PHE A 39 0.94 -0.54 -3.63
CA PHE A 39 1.55 0.31 -2.62
C PHE A 39 0.76 1.62 -2.46
N ASN A 40 0.47 2.29 -3.57
CA ASN A 40 -0.31 3.53 -3.55
C ASN A 40 -1.73 3.33 -3.00
N LEU A 41 -2.39 2.21 -3.33
CA LEU A 41 -3.72 1.88 -2.82
C LEU A 41 -3.70 1.62 -1.31
N GLY A 42 -2.68 0.93 -0.79
CA GLY A 42 -2.52 0.73 0.65
C GLY A 42 -2.33 2.04 1.41
N LEU A 43 -1.51 2.96 0.88
CA LEU A 43 -1.34 4.29 1.48
C LEU A 43 -2.66 5.09 1.45
N LYS A 44 -3.42 5.03 0.34
CA LYS A 44 -4.75 5.64 0.24
C LYS A 44 -5.74 5.05 1.24
N ALA A 45 -5.64 3.76 1.56
CA ALA A 45 -6.49 3.12 2.54
C ALA A 45 -6.27 3.70 3.94
N VAL A 46 -5.01 3.90 4.34
CA VAL A 46 -4.67 4.54 5.62
C VAL A 46 -5.06 6.02 5.61
N TRP A 47 -4.69 6.75 4.56
CA TRP A 47 -5.04 8.17 4.43
C TRP A 47 -6.56 8.42 4.48
N ALA A 48 -7.37 7.50 3.94
CA ALA A 48 -8.83 7.59 4.00
C ALA A 48 -9.38 7.54 5.43
N LEU A 49 -8.63 7.04 6.43
CA LEU A 49 -9.01 7.14 7.83
C LEU A 49 -8.91 8.56 8.38
N SER A 50 -7.98 9.36 7.85
CA SER A 50 -7.72 10.73 8.33
C SER A 50 -8.70 11.76 7.77
N TYR A 51 -9.41 11.45 6.68
CA TYR A 51 -10.30 12.39 6.00
C TYR A 51 -11.75 11.92 6.01
N VAL A 52 -12.57 12.62 6.79
CA VAL A 52 -14.02 12.40 6.88
C VAL A 52 -14.72 12.80 5.56
N PHE A 53 -14.21 13.83 4.88
CA PHE A 53 -14.75 14.34 3.62
C PHE A 53 -13.83 14.00 2.43
N PRO A 54 -14.37 13.77 1.21
CA PRO A 54 -13.55 13.67 0.01
C PRO A 54 -12.78 14.99 -0.20
N PRO A 55 -11.48 14.93 -0.52
CA PRO A 55 -10.71 16.11 -0.81
C PRO A 55 -11.09 16.64 -2.19
N GLU A 56 -10.97 17.95 -2.41
CA GLU A 56 -11.23 18.56 -3.73
C GLU A 56 -10.19 18.16 -4.78
N LYS A 57 -9.00 17.78 -4.33
CA LYS A 57 -7.89 17.30 -5.17
C LYS A 57 -7.45 15.90 -4.75
N PRO A 58 -6.99 15.06 -5.69
CA PRO A 58 -6.36 13.79 -5.33
C PRO A 58 -5.13 14.03 -4.43
N PRO A 59 -4.94 13.24 -3.35
CA PRO A 59 -3.78 13.39 -2.48
C PRO A 59 -2.50 13.03 -3.24
N GLU A 60 -1.46 13.80 -3.00
CA GLU A 60 -0.13 13.55 -3.56
C GLU A 60 0.57 12.40 -2.81
N PHE A 61 1.55 11.76 -3.45
CA PHE A 61 2.26 10.64 -2.85
C PHE A 61 2.95 11.01 -1.54
N GLU A 62 3.53 12.20 -1.44
CA GLU A 62 4.19 12.68 -0.21
C GLU A 62 3.20 12.83 0.95
N GLU A 63 1.99 13.30 0.66
CA GLU A 63 0.93 13.42 1.65
C GLU A 63 0.46 12.05 2.14
N LEU A 64 0.23 11.13 1.20
CA LEU A 64 -0.14 9.73 1.50
C LEU A 64 0.93 9.05 2.36
N TRP A 65 2.20 9.25 2.02
CA TRP A 65 3.34 8.72 2.74
C TRP A 65 3.41 9.26 4.16
N ARG A 66 3.37 10.58 4.32
CA ARG A 66 3.45 11.24 5.64
C ARG A 66 2.34 10.76 6.57
N LYS A 67 1.10 10.72 6.08
CA LYS A 67 -0.05 10.26 6.89
C LYS A 67 0.04 8.79 7.27
N THR A 68 0.60 7.96 6.39
CA THR A 68 0.82 6.54 6.71
C THR A 68 1.89 6.39 7.79
N VAL A 69 3.01 7.11 7.69
CA VAL A 69 4.09 7.08 8.69
C VAL A 69 3.60 7.60 10.05
N GLU A 70 2.79 8.67 10.09
CA GLU A 70 2.16 9.18 11.32
C GLU A 70 1.26 8.15 12.02
N SER A 71 0.74 7.17 11.27
CA SER A 71 -0.20 6.15 11.77
C SER A 71 0.47 4.84 12.17
N LEU A 72 1.80 4.75 12.09
CA LEU A 72 2.58 3.53 12.29
C LEU A 72 3.54 3.65 13.47
N ASP A 73 3.81 2.50 14.11
CA ASP A 73 4.88 2.39 15.09
C ASP A 73 6.27 2.54 14.43
N PRO A 74 7.29 3.04 15.15
CA PRO A 74 8.63 3.27 14.60
C PRO A 74 9.24 2.03 13.91
N ASP A 75 9.04 0.83 14.46
CA ASP A 75 9.52 -0.41 13.87
C ASP A 75 8.87 -0.72 12.51
N ASP A 76 7.57 -0.44 12.37
CA ASP A 76 6.84 -0.67 11.13
C ASP A 76 7.13 0.45 10.09
N VAL A 77 7.49 1.66 10.53
CA VAL A 77 8.03 2.72 9.65
C VAL A 77 9.35 2.29 9.00
N VAL A 78 10.29 1.77 9.78
CA VAL A 78 11.59 1.29 9.25
C VAL A 78 11.39 0.16 8.22
N LYS A 79 10.44 -0.74 8.48
CA LYS A 79 10.08 -1.80 7.51
C LYS A 79 9.45 -1.20 6.25
N LEU A 80 8.54 -0.25 6.40
CA LEU A 80 7.85 0.40 5.29
C LEU A 80 8.84 1.13 4.36
N GLU A 81 9.85 1.81 4.92
CA GLU A 81 10.92 2.44 4.15
C GLU A 81 11.73 1.44 3.33
N LYS A 82 12.11 0.31 3.93
CA LYS A 82 12.81 -0.77 3.22
C LYS A 82 11.97 -1.30 2.07
N ILE A 83 10.68 -1.53 2.31
CA ILE A 83 9.75 -2.00 1.28
C ILE A 83 9.63 -0.99 0.13
N LYS A 84 9.49 0.31 0.43
CA LYS A 84 9.46 1.38 -0.57
C LYS A 84 10.72 1.33 -1.45
N ASN A 85 11.89 1.22 -0.84
CA ASN A 85 13.15 1.18 -1.59
C ASN A 85 13.24 -0.03 -2.52
N VAL A 86 12.72 -1.19 -2.12
CA VAL A 86 12.67 -2.40 -2.96
C VAL A 86 11.68 -2.24 -4.12
N ILE A 87 10.47 -1.71 -3.86
CA ILE A 87 9.43 -1.54 -4.90
C ILE A 87 9.84 -0.51 -5.95
N PHE A 88 10.55 0.55 -5.54
CA PHE A 88 10.96 1.65 -6.41
C PHE A 88 12.40 1.52 -6.95
N SER A 89 13.07 0.40 -6.73
CA SER A 89 14.42 0.15 -7.23
C SER A 89 14.49 0.07 -8.76
N GLU A 90 15.67 0.31 -9.33
CA GLU A 90 15.89 0.19 -10.79
C GLU A 90 15.96 -1.27 -11.27
N LYS A 91 16.32 -2.20 -10.37
CA LYS A 91 16.46 -3.63 -10.68
C LYS A 91 15.43 -4.45 -9.88
N PRO A 92 14.22 -4.63 -10.41
CA PRO A 92 13.17 -5.39 -9.74
C PRO A 92 13.49 -6.89 -9.71
N GLU A 93 13.57 -7.46 -8.51
CA GLU A 93 13.61 -8.92 -8.31
C GLU A 93 12.20 -9.41 -7.94
N GLU A 94 11.62 -10.33 -8.71
CA GLU A 94 10.21 -10.73 -8.57
C GLU A 94 9.86 -11.28 -7.18
N GLU A 95 10.72 -12.15 -6.65
CA GLU A 95 10.53 -12.77 -5.34
C GLU A 95 10.54 -11.71 -4.23
N LYS A 96 11.52 -10.80 -4.28
CA LYS A 96 11.61 -9.68 -3.34
C LYS A 96 10.40 -8.77 -3.43
N ILE A 97 9.93 -8.43 -4.63
CA ILE A 97 8.76 -7.56 -4.80
C ILE A 97 7.51 -8.22 -4.19
N THR A 98 7.28 -9.49 -4.48
CA THR A 98 6.12 -10.22 -3.99
C THR A 98 6.11 -10.31 -2.47
N GLU A 99 7.25 -10.66 -1.88
CA GLU A 99 7.40 -10.72 -0.42
C GLU A 99 7.22 -9.35 0.24
N ASN A 100 7.84 -8.31 -0.31
CA ASN A 100 7.75 -6.95 0.23
C ASN A 100 6.32 -6.39 0.14
N ILE A 101 5.59 -6.67 -0.94
CA ILE A 101 4.17 -6.28 -1.06
C ILE A 101 3.30 -7.03 -0.06
N ARG A 102 3.57 -8.32 0.18
CA ARG A 102 2.87 -9.08 1.21
C ARG A 102 3.08 -8.45 2.59
N LEU A 103 4.33 -8.19 2.97
CA LEU A 103 4.67 -7.55 4.23
C LEU A 103 4.02 -6.15 4.36
N PHE A 104 4.01 -5.38 3.29
CA PHE A 104 3.32 -4.09 3.24
C PHE A 104 1.82 -4.24 3.55
N LEU A 105 1.14 -5.16 2.87
CA LEU A 105 -0.29 -5.38 3.08
C LEU A 105 -0.61 -5.87 4.50
N GLU A 106 0.31 -6.59 5.16
CA GLU A 106 0.21 -6.97 6.58
C GLU A 106 0.36 -5.75 7.50
N ILE A 107 1.32 -4.85 7.24
CA ILE A 107 1.46 -3.59 7.97
C ILE A 107 0.18 -2.75 7.85
N ILE A 108 -0.32 -2.56 6.63
CA ILE A 108 -1.56 -1.81 6.40
C ILE A 108 -2.76 -2.49 7.10
N LYS A 109 -2.82 -3.83 7.09
CA LYS A 109 -3.87 -4.57 7.80
C LYS A 109 -3.92 -4.24 9.29
N LYS A 110 -2.77 -4.14 9.95
CA LYS A 110 -2.69 -3.81 11.38
C LYS A 110 -3.31 -2.43 11.66
N VAL A 111 -2.96 -1.44 10.85
CA VAL A 111 -3.51 -0.07 10.96
C VAL A 111 -5.02 -0.06 10.76
N LEU A 112 -5.51 -0.87 9.81
CA LEU A 112 -6.94 -0.96 9.49
C LEU A 112 -7.71 -1.95 10.40
N GLN A 113 -7.05 -2.70 11.27
CA GLN A 113 -7.67 -3.75 12.10
C GLN A 113 -8.87 -3.25 12.94
N PRO A 114 -8.87 -2.02 13.51
CA PRO A 114 -10.02 -1.53 14.27
C PRO A 114 -11.30 -1.41 13.44
N ILE A 115 -11.17 -1.38 12.11
CA ILE A 115 -12.29 -1.15 11.20
C ILE A 115 -12.60 -2.36 10.33
N LEU A 116 -11.65 -3.25 10.05
CA LEU A 116 -11.79 -4.39 9.13
C LEU A 116 -12.78 -5.44 9.65
#